data_AF-W8JEC6-F1
#
_entry.id   AF-W8JEC6-F1
#
_cell.length_a   1.000
_cell.length_b   1.000
_cell.length_c   1.000
_cell.angle_alpha   90.00
_cell.angle_beta   90.00
_cell.angle_gamma   90.00
#
_symmetry.space_group_name_H-M   'P 1'
#
loop_
_entity.id
_entity.type
_entity.pdbx_description
1 polymer ?
#
loop_
_entity_poly.entity_id
_entity_poly.type
_entity_poly.pdbx_seq_one_letter_code
_entity_poly.pdbx_strand_id
1 'polypeptide(L)'
;MTNPILPSQITSTGSNSVAMFSKEELAVQRNQKILKVAIVSLLSTLAIGVGIAGITLTATLGSPIFLSLLIASVLFASVAILAYINLTKNADGNWLESLDLYFRQLPGHAVSAQFTPSRRTKVSCYQSKANPGIKLMIQEDPAPPFQLPLLAIPKTWKHRGSAPHHSILFNAVDNNDDNTIKLIGTNQGGALFAAFTRYHKTNELRACQYTDNSLTPTPFSPTEVRTCQLSVNEVPDLPAPLKQTIPTHLGHARGPKIEDFYGDDQEVKNKYYERALITYGKCIDEAIKQGCSVISLPLFSSVYELDARSFFPKPGKDYTCPLECQNLCKKALVEAVQSAALRYPISKKLLVILQDPFFSVSNRGI
;
A
#
# COMPACT_ATOMS: atom_id res chain seq x y z
N MET A 1 -8.30 -7.00 -63.05
CA MET A 1 -9.63 -6.50 -62.65
C MET A 1 -10.39 -7.63 -62.00
N THR A 2 -10.49 -7.60 -60.68
CA THR A 2 -11.60 -8.16 -59.88
C THR A 2 -11.35 -7.75 -58.43
N ASN A 3 -12.39 -7.18 -57.80
CA ASN A 3 -12.36 -6.46 -56.54
C ASN A 3 -11.98 -7.36 -55.34
N PRO A 4 -11.29 -6.84 -54.32
CA PRO A 4 -11.19 -7.51 -53.03
C PRO A 4 -12.52 -7.37 -52.26
N ILE A 5 -12.97 -8.50 -51.72
CA ILE A 5 -14.08 -8.61 -50.79
C ILE A 5 -13.65 -7.97 -49.46
N LEU A 6 -14.48 -7.06 -48.96
CA LEU A 6 -14.35 -6.36 -47.67
C LEU A 6 -14.06 -7.34 -46.51
N PRO A 7 -13.20 -6.99 -45.54
CA PRO A 7 -13.27 -7.59 -44.23
C PRO A 7 -14.57 -7.13 -43.55
N SER A 8 -15.34 -8.09 -43.09
CA SER A 8 -16.42 -7.90 -42.13
C SER A 8 -15.92 -7.07 -40.96
N GLN A 9 -16.61 -5.96 -40.72
CA GLN A 9 -16.55 -5.22 -39.46
C GLN A 9 -16.86 -6.19 -38.33
N ILE A 10 -15.84 -6.64 -37.61
CA ILE A 10 -16.02 -7.09 -36.23
C ILE A 10 -16.17 -5.79 -35.45
N THR A 11 -17.43 -5.42 -35.23
CA THR A 11 -17.85 -4.47 -34.22
C THR A 11 -17.12 -4.81 -32.93
N SER A 12 -16.23 -3.90 -32.52
CA SER A 12 -15.65 -3.87 -31.19
C SER A 12 -16.79 -3.74 -30.19
N THR A 13 -17.26 -4.86 -29.64
CA THR A 13 -18.00 -4.84 -28.39
C THR A 13 -17.00 -4.43 -27.32
N GLY A 14 -16.96 -3.13 -27.02
CA GLY A 14 -16.28 -2.60 -25.86
C GLY A 14 -16.79 -3.33 -24.63
N SER A 15 -15.98 -4.24 -24.10
CA SER A 15 -16.24 -4.77 -22.78
C SER A 15 -15.87 -3.67 -21.80
N ASN A 16 -16.88 -2.99 -21.26
CA ASN A 16 -16.82 -2.45 -19.90
C ASN A 16 -16.60 -3.66 -18.97
N SER A 17 -15.37 -4.17 -18.94
CA SER A 17 -15.01 -5.32 -18.13
C SER A 17 -14.81 -4.81 -16.71
N VAL A 18 -15.86 -4.95 -15.91
CA VAL A 18 -15.78 -4.81 -14.46
C VAL A 18 -14.63 -5.67 -13.99
N ALA A 19 -13.64 -5.07 -13.32
CA ALA A 19 -12.52 -5.80 -12.77
C ALA A 19 -12.98 -6.61 -11.55
N MET A 20 -13.63 -7.76 -11.82
CA MET A 20 -14.00 -8.75 -10.81
C MET A 20 -12.79 -9.07 -9.94
N PHE A 21 -13.02 -9.27 -8.64
CA PHE A 21 -11.98 -9.73 -7.74
C PHE A 21 -11.33 -11.00 -8.30
N SER A 22 -10.01 -10.96 -8.43
CA SER A 22 -9.21 -12.11 -8.78
C SER A 22 -9.43 -13.24 -7.76
N LYS A 23 -9.18 -14.48 -8.17
CA LYS A 23 -9.30 -15.65 -7.28
C LYS A 23 -8.44 -15.50 -6.01
N GLU A 24 -7.31 -14.80 -6.12
CA GLU A 24 -6.44 -14.47 -4.99
C GLU A 24 -7.08 -13.45 -4.05
N GLU A 25 -7.66 -12.37 -4.57
CA GLU A 25 -8.39 -11.39 -3.75
C GLU A 25 -9.57 -12.03 -3.01
N LEU A 26 -10.35 -12.88 -3.72
CA LEU A 26 -11.43 -13.64 -3.12
C LEU A 26 -10.94 -14.62 -2.05
N ALA A 27 -9.79 -15.26 -2.26
CA ALA A 27 -9.18 -16.14 -1.27
C ALA A 27 -8.71 -15.36 -0.03
N VAL A 28 -8.12 -14.17 -0.21
CA VAL A 28 -7.72 -13.29 0.90
C VAL A 28 -8.94 -12.80 1.68
N GLN A 29 -9.99 -12.33 1.00
CA GLN A 29 -11.26 -11.95 1.64
C GLN A 29 -11.90 -13.13 2.37
N ARG A 30 -11.88 -14.33 1.77
CA ARG A 30 -12.41 -15.55 2.39
C ARG A 30 -11.60 -15.94 3.63
N ASN A 31 -10.27 -15.89 3.56
CA ASN A 31 -9.41 -16.18 4.70
C ASN A 31 -9.59 -15.16 5.81
N GLN A 32 -9.75 -13.88 5.49
CA GLN A 32 -10.11 -12.86 6.47
C GLN A 32 -11.47 -13.14 7.10
N LYS A 33 -12.49 -13.50 6.31
CA LYS A 33 -13.81 -13.91 6.85
C LYS A 33 -13.70 -15.13 7.76
N ILE A 34 -12.94 -16.16 7.37
CA ILE A 34 -12.72 -17.36 8.18
C ILE A 34 -12.00 -16.99 9.48
N LEU A 35 -10.95 -16.18 9.42
CA LEU A 35 -10.21 -15.73 10.60
C LEU A 35 -11.11 -14.91 11.54
N LYS A 36 -11.95 -14.03 10.99
CA LYS A 36 -12.96 -13.27 11.76
C LYS A 36 -13.89 -14.20 12.51
N VAL A 37 -14.48 -15.17 11.82
CA VAL A 37 -15.39 -16.16 12.42
C VAL A 37 -14.66 -17.01 13.47
N ALA A 38 -13.44 -17.46 13.18
CA ALA A 38 -12.65 -18.28 14.08
C ALA A 38 -12.29 -17.54 15.38
N ILE A 39 -11.83 -16.28 15.30
CA ILE A 39 -11.48 -15.48 16.48
C ILE A 39 -12.70 -15.23 17.35
N VAL A 40 -13.82 -14.77 16.75
CA VAL A 40 -15.05 -14.50 17.50
C VAL A 40 -15.61 -15.78 18.11
N SER A 41 -15.61 -16.89 17.37
CA SER A 41 -16.04 -18.19 17.90
C SER A 41 -15.16 -18.64 19.05
N LEU A 42 -13.84 -18.58 18.91
CA LEU A 42 -12.90 -19.04 19.93
C LEU A 42 -13.04 -18.22 21.22
N LEU A 43 -13.11 -16.89 21.10
CA LEU A 43 -13.32 -16.00 22.24
C LEU A 43 -14.68 -16.23 22.92
N SER A 44 -15.73 -16.50 22.13
CA SER A 44 -17.06 -16.80 22.67
C SER A 44 -17.10 -18.15 23.39
N THR A 45 -16.49 -19.19 22.81
CA THR A 45 -16.37 -20.51 23.45
C THR A 45 -15.54 -20.43 24.73
N LEU A 46 -14.45 -19.66 24.74
CA LEU A 46 -13.65 -19.40 25.94
C LEU A 46 -14.47 -18.70 27.03
N ALA A 47 -15.23 -17.66 26.68
CA ALA A 47 -16.09 -16.97 27.63
C ALA A 47 -17.10 -17.93 28.27
N ILE A 48 -17.85 -18.68 27.45
CA ILE A 48 -18.87 -19.63 27.92
C ILE A 48 -18.22 -20.75 28.77
N GLY A 49 -17.12 -21.33 28.28
CA GLY A 49 -16.44 -22.43 28.97
C GLY A 49 -15.88 -22.04 30.32
N VAL A 50 -15.23 -20.87 30.41
CA VAL A 50 -14.71 -20.33 31.67
C VAL A 50 -15.84 -19.97 32.63
N GLY A 51 -16.96 -19.44 32.12
CA GLY A 51 -18.15 -19.15 32.91
C GLY A 51 -18.77 -20.42 33.53
N ILE A 52 -19.00 -21.45 32.73
CA ILE A 52 -19.54 -22.74 33.21
C ILE A 52 -18.58 -23.38 34.21
N ALA A 53 -17.28 -23.43 33.91
CA ALA A 53 -16.28 -23.99 34.81
C ALA A 53 -16.25 -23.27 36.17
N GLY A 54 -16.33 -21.93 36.18
CA GLY A 54 -16.41 -21.15 37.41
C GLY A 54 -17.63 -21.49 38.26
N ILE A 55 -18.80 -21.60 37.65
CA ILE A 55 -20.05 -21.97 38.34
C ILE A 55 -19.96 -23.40 38.89
N THR A 56 -19.55 -24.37 38.07
CA THR A 56 -19.48 -25.78 38.47
C THR A 56 -18.43 -26.00 39.56
N LEU A 57 -17.23 -25.40 39.45
CA LEU A 57 -16.18 -25.52 40.47
C LEU A 57 -16.61 -24.89 41.80
N THR A 58 -17.29 -23.74 41.75
CA THR A 58 -17.84 -23.12 42.97
C THR A 58 -18.87 -24.04 43.63
N ALA A 59 -19.80 -24.59 42.86
CA ALA A 59 -20.87 -25.43 43.38
C ALA A 59 -20.35 -26.78 43.93
N THR A 60 -19.37 -27.39 43.27
CA THR A 60 -18.82 -28.70 43.67
C THR A 60 -17.81 -28.62 44.80
N LEU A 61 -16.98 -27.57 44.84
CA LEU A 61 -15.93 -27.40 45.85
C LEU A 61 -16.35 -26.47 47.01
N GLY A 62 -17.52 -25.83 46.91
CA GLY A 62 -18.05 -24.92 47.94
C GLY A 62 -17.20 -23.67 48.16
N SER A 63 -16.23 -23.38 47.28
CA SER A 63 -15.29 -22.28 47.44
C SER A 63 -15.65 -21.11 46.52
N PRO A 64 -15.91 -19.91 47.06
CA PRO A 64 -16.25 -18.72 46.27
C PRO A 64 -15.08 -18.18 45.46
N ILE A 65 -13.85 -18.66 45.71
CA ILE A 65 -12.65 -18.22 44.96
C ILE A 65 -12.81 -18.51 43.46
N PHE A 66 -13.54 -19.58 43.09
CA PHE A 66 -13.77 -19.93 41.70
C PHE A 66 -14.80 -19.03 40.98
N LEU A 67 -15.57 -18.18 41.70
CA LEU A 67 -16.36 -17.12 41.06
C LEU A 67 -15.48 -16.08 40.35
N SER A 68 -14.20 -15.95 40.74
CA SER A 68 -13.27 -15.04 40.04
C SER A 68 -13.12 -15.39 38.55
N LEU A 69 -13.38 -16.64 38.15
CA LEU A 69 -13.42 -17.06 36.74
C LEU A 69 -14.54 -16.37 35.96
N LEU A 70 -15.63 -15.95 36.61
CA LEU A 70 -16.67 -15.15 35.94
C LEU A 70 -16.13 -13.79 35.46
N ILE A 71 -15.18 -13.20 36.18
CA ILE A 71 -14.52 -11.96 35.74
C ILE A 71 -13.76 -12.21 34.44
N ALA A 72 -13.03 -13.32 34.35
CA ALA A 72 -12.34 -13.72 33.13
C ALA A 72 -13.33 -14.00 31.98
N SER A 73 -14.46 -14.68 32.27
CA SER A 73 -15.54 -14.90 31.30
C SER A 73 -16.10 -13.59 30.73
N VAL A 74 -16.38 -12.60 31.60
CA VAL A 74 -16.87 -11.28 31.17
C VAL A 74 -15.81 -10.56 30.32
N LEU A 75 -14.54 -10.60 30.72
CA LEU A 75 -13.45 -10.01 29.94
C LEU A 75 -13.34 -10.64 28.54
N PHE A 76 -13.38 -11.97 28.44
CA PHE A 76 -13.35 -12.65 27.14
C PHE A 76 -14.57 -12.29 26.28
N ALA A 77 -15.77 -12.18 26.86
CA ALA A 77 -16.96 -11.75 26.16
C ALA A 77 -16.85 -10.29 25.67
N SER A 78 -16.36 -9.36 26.50
CA SER A 78 -16.13 -7.98 26.09
C SER A 78 -15.11 -7.88 24.96
N VAL A 79 -14.02 -8.64 25.03
CA VAL A 79 -13.01 -8.70 23.95
C VAL A 79 -13.62 -9.31 22.68
N ALA A 80 -14.48 -10.32 22.78
CA ALA A 80 -15.18 -10.91 21.63
C ALA A 80 -16.10 -9.90 20.94
N ILE A 81 -16.87 -9.12 21.71
CA ILE A 81 -17.75 -8.07 21.18
C ILE A 81 -16.93 -6.97 20.51
N LEU A 82 -15.87 -6.50 21.17
CA LEU A 82 -14.98 -5.48 20.59
C LEU A 82 -14.29 -5.98 19.32
N ALA A 83 -13.83 -7.23 19.32
CA ALA A 83 -13.26 -7.87 18.14
C ALA A 83 -14.30 -7.95 17.02
N TYR A 84 -15.52 -8.39 17.31
CA TYR A 84 -16.60 -8.44 16.32
C TYR A 84 -16.87 -7.07 15.72
N ILE A 85 -17.10 -6.04 16.55
CA ILE A 85 -17.36 -4.67 16.10
C ILE A 85 -16.21 -4.15 15.22
N ASN A 86 -14.96 -4.33 15.64
CA ASN A 86 -13.81 -3.88 14.87
C ASN A 86 -13.65 -4.65 13.55
N LEU A 87 -13.95 -5.94 13.54
CA LEU A 87 -13.82 -6.78 12.35
C LEU A 87 -14.98 -6.59 11.36
N THR A 88 -16.13 -6.09 11.81
CA THR A 88 -17.28 -5.74 10.96
C THR A 88 -17.40 -4.25 10.68
N LYS A 89 -16.48 -3.42 11.19
CA LYS A 89 -16.49 -1.98 10.95
C LYS A 89 -16.32 -1.72 9.45
N ASN A 90 -17.22 -0.92 8.90
CA ASN A 90 -17.12 -0.42 7.53
C ASN A 90 -15.86 0.44 7.36
N ALA A 91 -15.37 0.54 6.13
CA ALA A 91 -14.26 1.42 5.80
C ALA A 91 -14.72 2.89 5.92
N ASP A 92 -14.34 3.52 7.03
CA ASP A 92 -14.68 4.90 7.40
C ASP A 92 -13.66 5.94 6.93
N GLY A 93 -12.52 5.50 6.37
CA GLY A 93 -11.44 6.39 5.95
C GLY A 93 -10.66 7.05 7.08
N ASN A 94 -10.90 6.71 8.36
CA ASN A 94 -10.21 7.34 9.49
C ASN A 94 -8.76 6.83 9.64
N TRP A 95 -7.89 7.29 8.74
CA TRP A 95 -6.50 6.88 8.67
C TRP A 95 -5.65 7.51 9.78
N LEU A 96 -6.03 8.68 10.31
CA LEU A 96 -5.35 9.33 11.43
C LEU A 96 -5.49 8.51 12.71
N GLU A 97 -6.71 8.05 13.02
CA GLU A 97 -6.94 7.14 14.16
C GLU A 97 -6.11 5.86 14.02
N SER A 98 -6.07 5.28 12.82
CA SER A 98 -5.26 4.08 12.53
C SER A 98 -3.76 4.36 12.71
N LEU A 99 -3.30 5.53 12.27
CA LEU A 99 -1.91 5.95 12.38
C LEU A 99 -1.51 6.14 13.85
N ASP A 100 -2.34 6.84 14.62
CA ASP A 100 -2.13 7.07 16.05
C ASP A 100 -2.22 5.79 16.86
N LEU A 101 -3.07 4.84 16.46
CA LEU A 101 -3.19 3.54 17.11
C LEU A 101 -1.91 2.71 16.93
N TYR A 102 -1.38 2.62 15.71
CA TYR A 102 -0.30 1.69 15.38
C TYR A 102 1.11 2.28 15.42
N PHE A 103 1.24 3.60 15.31
CA PHE A 103 2.54 4.26 15.18
C PHE A 103 2.75 5.36 16.23
N ARG A 104 4.02 5.70 16.46
CA ARG A 104 4.44 6.88 17.22
C ARG A 104 5.11 7.85 16.25
N GLN A 105 4.66 9.09 16.22
CA GLN A 105 5.32 10.12 15.43
C GLN A 105 6.72 10.40 15.99
N LEU A 106 7.72 10.41 15.11
CA LEU A 106 9.08 10.77 15.45
C LEU A 106 9.25 12.29 15.28
N PRO A 107 9.95 12.97 16.20
CA PRO A 107 10.19 14.39 16.09
C PRO A 107 11.16 14.69 14.93
N GLY A 108 11.01 15.87 14.30
CA GLY A 108 11.76 16.23 13.09
C GLY A 108 13.30 16.18 13.23
N HIS A 109 13.83 16.41 14.44
CA HIS A 109 15.27 16.27 14.70
C HIS A 109 15.73 14.80 14.65
N ALA A 110 14.91 13.85 15.11
CA ALA A 110 15.20 12.42 15.03
C ALA A 110 15.15 11.92 13.58
N VAL A 111 14.24 12.47 12.77
CA VAL A 111 14.19 12.23 11.32
C VAL A 111 15.47 12.72 10.67
N SER A 112 15.88 13.96 10.97
CA SER A 112 17.10 14.56 10.42
C SER A 112 18.38 13.83 10.85
N ALA A 113 18.40 13.20 12.03
CA ALA A 113 19.52 12.37 12.49
C ALA A 113 19.58 11.02 11.77
N GLN A 114 18.43 10.46 11.42
CA GLN A 114 18.32 9.11 10.85
C GLN A 114 18.29 9.09 9.33
N PHE A 115 18.01 10.20 8.65
CA PHE A 115 17.79 10.23 7.20
C PHE A 115 18.49 11.43 6.55
N THR A 116 18.90 11.29 5.29
CA THR A 116 19.50 12.37 4.50
C THR A 116 18.41 13.05 3.66
N PRO A 117 17.87 14.22 4.08
CA PRO A 117 16.84 14.91 3.34
C PRO A 117 17.37 15.49 2.02
N SER A 118 16.57 15.35 0.96
CA SER A 118 16.58 16.28 -0.17
C SER A 118 16.19 17.68 0.35
N ARG A 119 16.87 18.73 -0.13
CA ARG A 119 16.92 20.05 0.53
C ARG A 119 15.58 20.82 0.63
N ARG A 120 14.44 20.28 0.18
CA ARG A 120 13.19 21.05 0.01
C ARG A 120 11.88 20.28 0.23
N THR A 121 11.89 19.12 0.87
CA THR A 121 10.63 18.38 1.04
C THR A 121 10.42 18.04 2.52
N LYS A 122 9.26 18.44 3.06
CA LYS A 122 8.83 18.18 4.43
C LYS A 122 8.23 16.77 4.52
N VAL A 123 8.57 16.03 5.57
CA VAL A 123 8.04 14.69 5.86
C VAL A 123 7.67 14.56 7.33
N SER A 124 6.59 13.84 7.58
CA SER A 124 6.37 13.22 8.88
C SER A 124 6.86 11.78 8.87
N CYS A 125 7.48 11.36 9.97
CA CYS A 125 7.97 10.00 10.15
C CYS A 125 7.32 9.36 11.36
N TYR A 126 6.92 8.12 11.21
CA TYR A 126 6.17 7.34 12.15
C TYR A 126 6.89 6.01 12.36
N GLN A 127 7.08 5.62 13.62
CA GLN A 127 7.67 4.34 13.99
C GLN A 127 6.58 3.39 14.46
N SER A 128 6.56 2.16 13.95
CA SER A 128 5.58 1.17 14.40
C SER A 128 5.79 0.85 15.87
N LYS A 129 4.68 0.82 16.63
CA LYS A 129 4.67 0.39 18.04
C LYS A 129 4.95 -1.11 18.18
N ALA A 130 4.53 -1.91 17.20
CA ALA A 130 4.71 -3.36 17.20
C ALA A 130 6.13 -3.75 16.79
N ASN A 131 6.70 -3.09 15.80
CA ASN A 131 8.07 -3.34 15.33
C ASN A 131 8.82 -2.02 15.07
N PRO A 132 9.65 -1.55 16.03
CA PRO A 132 10.39 -0.29 15.89
C PRO A 132 11.36 -0.23 14.70
N GLY A 133 11.70 -1.38 14.10
CA GLY A 133 12.50 -1.50 12.88
C GLY A 133 11.74 -1.09 11.61
N ILE A 134 10.40 -1.12 11.64
CA ILE A 134 9.54 -0.69 10.54
C ILE A 134 9.07 0.75 10.79
N LYS A 135 9.29 1.60 9.78
CA LYS A 135 8.93 3.03 9.81
C LYS A 135 8.11 3.38 8.59
N LEU A 136 7.16 4.28 8.79
CA LEU A 136 6.36 4.91 7.75
C LEU A 136 6.75 6.38 7.65
N MET A 137 7.02 6.86 6.44
CA MET A 137 7.18 8.27 6.14
C MET A 137 6.04 8.74 5.24
N ILE A 138 5.49 9.91 5.54
CA ILE A 138 4.47 10.55 4.74
C ILE A 138 5.03 11.88 4.26
N GLN A 139 5.07 12.07 2.94
CA GLN A 139 5.43 13.33 2.32
C GLN A 139 4.36 14.39 2.62
N GLU A 140 4.77 15.51 3.21
CA GLU A 140 3.88 16.63 3.53
C GLU A 140 3.98 17.77 2.51
N ASP A 141 5.16 17.97 1.93
CA ASP A 141 5.41 19.05 0.97
C ASP A 141 5.22 18.56 -0.48
N PRO A 142 4.43 19.25 -1.30
CA PRO A 142 4.22 18.94 -2.71
C PRO A 142 5.41 19.22 -3.64
N ALA A 143 6.48 19.86 -3.17
CA ALA A 143 7.67 20.07 -3.98
C ALA A 143 8.25 18.74 -4.46
N PRO A 144 8.83 18.71 -5.68
CA PRO A 144 8.30 18.03 -6.87
C PRO A 144 7.56 16.69 -6.66
N PRO A 145 6.60 16.35 -7.54
CA PRO A 145 5.75 15.17 -7.44
C PRO A 145 6.53 13.89 -7.73
N PHE A 146 6.16 12.80 -7.04
CA PHE A 146 6.65 11.44 -7.32
C PHE A 146 8.18 11.36 -7.52
N GLN A 147 8.95 11.77 -6.52
CA GLN A 147 10.40 11.86 -6.60
C GLN A 147 11.07 10.46 -6.65
N LEU A 148 12.03 10.28 -7.57
CA LEU A 148 12.83 9.04 -7.66
C LEU A 148 13.61 8.76 -6.37
N PRO A 149 14.33 9.74 -5.79
CA PRO A 149 14.65 9.71 -4.38
C PRO A 149 13.52 10.34 -3.59
N LEU A 150 12.86 9.56 -2.77
CA LEU A 150 12.34 10.17 -1.55
C LEU A 150 13.49 10.43 -0.60
N LEU A 151 13.49 11.66 -0.10
CA LEU A 151 14.02 12.31 1.11
C LEU A 151 14.77 11.53 2.20
N ALA A 152 14.87 10.21 2.15
CA ALA A 152 15.28 9.45 3.30
C ALA A 152 16.11 8.24 2.90
N ILE A 153 17.36 8.51 2.53
CA ILE A 153 18.42 7.50 2.66
C ILE A 153 18.79 7.44 4.14
N PRO A 154 18.65 6.30 4.82
CA PRO A 154 18.95 6.24 6.25
C PRO A 154 20.45 6.45 6.52
N LYS A 155 20.78 7.45 7.35
CA LYS A 155 22.16 7.90 7.67
C LYS A 155 22.97 6.86 8.43
N THR A 156 22.32 6.08 9.29
CA THR A 156 22.99 5.04 10.10
C THR A 156 23.61 3.94 9.25
N TRP A 157 23.29 3.89 7.96
CA TRP A 157 23.83 2.92 7.02
C TRP A 157 25.03 3.43 6.21
N LYS A 158 25.40 4.72 6.33
CA LYS A 158 26.64 5.27 5.74
C LYS A 158 27.90 4.93 6.55
N HIS A 159 27.75 4.50 7.80
CA HIS A 159 28.87 4.31 8.75
C HIS A 159 29.43 2.89 8.83
N ARG A 160 28.87 1.92 8.11
CA ARG A 160 29.43 0.57 7.98
C ARG A 160 29.63 0.34 6.49
N GLY A 161 30.79 -0.17 6.06
CA GLY A 161 31.10 -0.48 4.65
C GLY A 161 30.23 -1.59 4.04
N SER A 162 28.92 -1.55 4.24
CA SER A 162 27.92 -2.50 3.76
C SER A 162 27.52 -2.20 2.32
N ALA A 163 27.23 -3.27 1.59
CA ALA A 163 26.74 -3.34 0.21
C ALA A 163 25.72 -2.24 -0.17
N PRO A 164 25.62 -1.88 -1.47
CA PRO A 164 24.67 -0.88 -1.96
C PRO A 164 23.24 -1.17 -1.46
N HIS A 165 22.54 -0.12 -1.03
CA HIS A 165 21.18 -0.25 -0.50
C HIS A 165 20.23 -0.74 -1.57
N HIS A 166 19.50 -1.81 -1.28
CA HIS A 166 18.39 -2.24 -2.10
C HIS A 166 17.14 -1.44 -1.72
N SER A 167 16.65 -0.68 -2.68
CA SER A 167 15.42 0.10 -2.59
C SER A 167 14.56 -0.12 -3.83
N ILE A 168 13.25 0.04 -3.64
CA ILE A 168 12.26 -0.13 -4.69
C ILE A 168 11.29 1.04 -4.70
N LEU A 169 10.96 1.50 -5.90
CA LEU A 169 9.90 2.45 -6.16
C LEU A 169 8.79 1.75 -6.92
N PHE A 170 7.56 1.82 -6.42
CA PHE A 170 6.40 1.31 -7.14
C PHE A 170 5.75 2.41 -7.97
N ASN A 171 5.50 2.09 -9.25
CA ASN A 171 4.69 2.87 -10.16
C ASN A 171 3.29 2.26 -10.24
N ALA A 172 2.27 3.08 -10.07
CA ALA A 172 0.90 2.67 -10.31
C ALA A 172 0.64 2.56 -11.82
N VAL A 173 0.16 1.40 -12.26
CA VAL A 173 -0.15 1.09 -13.67
C VAL A 173 -1.64 0.94 -13.87
N ASP A 174 -2.16 1.52 -14.95
CA ASP A 174 -3.56 1.34 -15.33
C ASP A 174 -3.74 -0.02 -16.04
N ASN A 175 -4.97 -0.55 -16.00
CA ASN A 175 -5.33 -1.66 -16.86
C ASN A 175 -5.53 -1.13 -18.27
N ASN A 176 -4.79 -1.65 -19.22
CA ASN A 176 -4.95 -1.23 -20.60
C ASN A 176 -5.15 -2.45 -21.47
N ASP A 177 -6.25 -2.47 -22.22
CA ASP A 177 -6.64 -3.58 -23.10
C ASP A 177 -5.59 -3.88 -24.17
N ASP A 178 -4.72 -2.92 -24.47
CA ASP A 178 -3.59 -3.06 -25.41
C ASP A 178 -2.40 -3.87 -24.83
N ASN A 179 -2.58 -4.55 -23.71
CA ASN A 179 -1.59 -5.37 -22.99
C ASN A 179 -0.27 -4.65 -22.62
N THR A 180 -0.21 -3.33 -22.75
CA THR A 180 1.03 -2.55 -22.64
C THR A 180 0.98 -1.58 -21.47
N ILE A 181 2.10 -1.46 -20.75
CA ILE A 181 2.26 -0.43 -19.73
C ILE A 181 2.28 0.93 -20.45
N LYS A 182 1.19 1.69 -20.32
CA LYS A 182 1.15 3.10 -20.74
C LYS A 182 2.01 3.93 -19.77
N LEU A 183 3.26 4.19 -20.15
CA LEU A 183 4.24 4.90 -19.33
C LEU A 183 3.79 6.30 -18.88
N ILE A 184 2.88 6.95 -19.61
CA ILE A 184 2.33 8.29 -19.31
C ILE A 184 0.81 8.19 -19.04
N GLY A 185 0.29 6.98 -18.80
CA GLY A 185 -1.13 6.76 -18.55
C GLY A 185 -1.61 7.32 -17.21
N THR A 186 -0.68 7.54 -16.28
CA THR A 186 -0.95 8.12 -14.95
C THR A 186 -0.07 9.34 -14.72
N ASN A 187 -0.48 10.23 -13.80
CA ASN A 187 0.32 11.41 -13.45
C ASN A 187 1.69 11.05 -12.85
N GLN A 188 1.77 9.95 -12.08
CA GLN A 188 3.01 9.38 -11.58
C GLN A 188 3.87 8.87 -12.72
N GLY A 189 3.30 8.08 -13.65
CA GLY A 189 4.02 7.58 -14.81
C GLY A 189 4.64 8.71 -15.63
N GLY A 190 3.87 9.78 -15.89
CA GLY A 190 4.37 10.97 -16.58
C GLY A 190 5.53 11.66 -15.85
N ALA A 191 5.43 11.85 -14.54
CA ALA A 191 6.48 12.46 -13.73
C ALA A 191 7.75 11.57 -13.68
N LEU A 192 7.58 10.26 -13.48
CA LEU A 192 8.68 9.29 -13.44
C LEU A 192 9.37 9.17 -14.80
N PHE A 193 8.61 9.08 -15.89
CA PHE A 193 9.16 8.97 -17.24
C PHE A 193 10.02 10.18 -17.60
N ALA A 194 9.58 11.40 -17.26
CA ALA A 194 10.39 12.60 -17.47
C ALA A 194 11.74 12.51 -16.75
N ALA A 195 11.75 11.94 -15.53
CA ALA A 195 12.96 11.73 -14.77
C ALA A 195 13.87 10.64 -15.38
N PHE A 196 13.33 9.49 -15.83
CA PHE A 196 14.10 8.41 -16.45
C PHE A 196 14.60 8.74 -17.87
N THR A 197 13.84 9.51 -18.64
CA THR A 197 14.24 9.97 -19.99
C THR A 197 15.51 10.81 -19.93
N ARG A 198 15.63 11.65 -18.90
CA ARG A 198 16.86 12.42 -18.63
C ARG A 198 18.10 11.53 -18.43
N TYR A 199 17.91 10.26 -18.07
CA TYR A 199 18.99 9.31 -17.77
C TYR A 199 19.11 8.17 -18.81
N HIS A 200 18.41 8.25 -19.94
CA HIS A 200 18.42 7.24 -21.02
C HIS A 200 18.02 5.82 -20.56
N LYS A 201 17.10 5.71 -19.59
CA LYS A 201 16.69 4.43 -18.94
C LYS A 201 15.21 4.09 -19.15
N THR A 202 14.72 4.30 -20.37
CA THR A 202 13.30 4.14 -20.71
C THR A 202 12.87 2.70 -20.95
N ASN A 203 13.81 1.79 -21.24
CA ASN A 203 13.53 0.38 -21.50
C ASN A 203 13.21 -0.39 -20.22
N GLU A 204 13.88 -0.06 -19.12
CA GLU A 204 13.69 -0.69 -17.82
C GLU A 204 12.28 -0.46 -17.26
N LEU A 205 11.64 0.69 -17.59
CA LEU A 205 10.25 0.98 -17.24
C LEU A 205 9.23 0.05 -17.91
N ARG A 206 9.62 -0.64 -18.98
CA ARG A 206 8.78 -1.60 -19.70
C ARG A 206 9.12 -3.04 -19.35
N ALA A 207 10.21 -3.29 -18.64
CA ALA A 207 10.67 -4.65 -18.36
C ALA A 207 9.62 -5.48 -17.59
N CYS A 208 8.81 -4.85 -16.75
CA CYS A 208 7.74 -5.51 -16.00
C CYS A 208 6.46 -5.81 -16.81
N GLN A 209 6.40 -5.46 -18.10
CA GLN A 209 5.23 -5.78 -18.94
C GLN A 209 5.18 -7.26 -19.35
N TYR A 210 6.25 -8.00 -19.08
CA TYR A 210 6.39 -9.42 -19.36
C TYR A 210 6.38 -10.20 -18.04
N THR A 211 5.59 -11.27 -17.97
CA THR A 211 5.53 -12.17 -16.79
C THR A 211 6.56 -13.29 -16.85
N ASP A 212 7.06 -13.60 -18.05
CA ASP A 212 7.99 -14.69 -18.33
C ASP A 212 9.00 -14.27 -19.41
N ASN A 213 9.88 -15.17 -19.83
CA ASN A 213 10.74 -14.98 -21.02
C ASN A 213 9.94 -14.88 -22.34
N SER A 214 8.60 -14.97 -22.28
CA SER A 214 7.74 -14.69 -23.43
C SER A 214 7.79 -13.19 -23.71
N LEU A 215 8.25 -12.82 -24.91
CA LEU A 215 8.29 -11.42 -25.38
C LEU A 215 6.88 -10.87 -25.68
N THR A 216 5.82 -11.48 -25.12
CA THR A 216 4.43 -11.08 -25.30
C THR A 216 3.98 -10.30 -24.06
N PRO A 217 3.62 -9.01 -24.20
CA PRO A 217 3.12 -8.22 -23.08
C PRO A 217 1.85 -8.83 -22.49
N THR A 218 1.73 -8.87 -21.16
CA THR A 218 0.55 -9.36 -20.45
C THR A 218 -0.06 -8.25 -19.58
N PRO A 219 -1.39 -8.04 -19.61
CA PRO A 219 -2.07 -7.08 -18.74
C PRO A 219 -1.80 -7.34 -17.27
N PHE A 220 -1.85 -6.28 -16.46
CA PHE A 220 -1.82 -6.41 -15.01
C PHE A 220 -3.22 -6.80 -14.52
N SER A 221 -3.31 -7.92 -13.84
CA SER A 221 -4.49 -8.32 -13.07
C SER A 221 -4.71 -7.37 -11.88
N PRO A 222 -5.93 -7.23 -11.36
CA PRO A 222 -6.17 -6.43 -10.15
C PRO A 222 -5.28 -6.88 -8.99
N THR A 223 -4.69 -5.92 -8.26
CA THR A 223 -3.70 -6.15 -7.18
C THR A 223 -2.37 -6.76 -7.61
N GLU A 224 -2.16 -6.99 -8.91
CA GLU A 224 -0.93 -7.59 -9.37
C GLU A 224 0.25 -6.64 -9.17
N VAL A 225 1.37 -7.21 -8.73
CA VAL A 225 2.62 -6.52 -8.50
C VAL A 225 3.72 -7.27 -9.25
N ARG A 226 4.47 -6.54 -10.07
CA ARG A 226 5.64 -7.05 -10.80
C ARG A 226 6.84 -6.17 -10.53
N THR A 227 8.04 -6.74 -10.50
CA THR A 227 9.27 -5.99 -10.21
C THR A 227 10.39 -6.33 -11.19
N CYS A 228 11.26 -5.36 -11.45
CA CYS A 228 12.47 -5.53 -12.22
C CYS A 228 13.65 -4.85 -11.51
N GLN A 229 14.84 -5.39 -11.71
CA GLN A 229 16.08 -4.77 -11.26
C GLN A 229 16.46 -3.63 -12.22
N LEU A 230 16.89 -2.50 -11.67
CA LEU A 230 17.38 -1.37 -12.44
C LEU A 230 18.91 -1.43 -12.54
N SER A 231 19.44 -1.51 -13.75
CA SER A 231 20.88 -1.44 -14.04
C SER A 231 21.39 0.01 -14.07
N VAL A 232 21.32 0.70 -12.92
CA VAL A 232 21.67 2.13 -12.79
C VAL A 232 23.19 2.36 -12.73
N ASN A 233 23.95 1.37 -12.26
CA ASN A 233 25.41 1.44 -12.17
C ASN A 233 26.09 1.58 -13.54
N GLU A 234 25.38 1.23 -14.61
CA GLU A 234 25.85 1.26 -16.00
C GLU A 234 25.57 2.60 -16.70
N VAL A 235 24.96 3.60 -16.04
CA VAL A 235 24.81 4.95 -16.62
C VAL A 235 26.17 5.67 -16.55
N PRO A 236 26.86 5.92 -17.68
CA PRO A 236 28.25 6.39 -17.66
C PRO A 236 28.40 7.78 -17.04
N ASP A 237 27.40 8.66 -17.25
CA ASP A 237 27.52 10.09 -16.94
C ASP A 237 26.71 10.56 -15.73
N LEU A 238 26.14 9.64 -14.94
CA LEU A 238 25.37 10.04 -13.76
C LEU A 238 26.32 10.39 -12.59
N PRO A 239 26.25 11.60 -12.01
CA PRO A 239 27.06 11.95 -10.84
C PRO A 239 26.87 10.95 -9.70
N ALA A 240 27.96 10.57 -9.02
CA ALA A 240 27.93 9.60 -7.92
C ALA A 240 26.87 9.90 -6.83
N PRO A 241 26.61 11.16 -6.43
CA PRO A 241 25.53 11.47 -5.50
C PRO A 241 24.14 11.14 -6.03
N LEU A 242 23.92 11.24 -7.35
CA LEU A 242 22.67 10.89 -8.01
C LEU A 242 22.53 9.37 -8.20
N LYS A 243 23.62 8.65 -8.45
CA LYS A 243 23.62 7.17 -8.48
C LYS A 243 23.10 6.56 -7.18
N GLN A 244 23.43 7.16 -6.03
CA GLN A 244 22.96 6.70 -4.71
C GLN A 244 21.49 7.01 -4.41
N THR A 245 20.84 7.84 -5.23
CA THR A 245 19.46 8.32 -5.02
C THR A 245 18.42 7.57 -5.87
N ILE A 246 18.86 6.81 -6.87
CA ILE A 246 17.96 6.04 -7.73
C ILE A 246 17.71 4.68 -7.09
N PRO A 247 16.47 4.17 -7.12
CA PRO A 247 16.19 2.86 -6.57
C PRO A 247 16.90 1.74 -7.32
N THR A 248 17.22 0.66 -6.62
CA THR A 248 17.81 -0.55 -7.24
C THR A 248 16.80 -1.37 -8.03
N HIS A 249 15.51 -1.21 -7.70
CA HIS A 249 14.41 -1.93 -8.32
C HIS A 249 13.29 -0.96 -8.68
N LEU A 250 12.56 -1.31 -9.73
CA LEU A 250 11.31 -0.69 -10.06
C LEU A 250 10.21 -1.73 -9.90
N GLY A 251 9.14 -1.35 -9.21
CA GLY A 251 7.93 -2.14 -9.13
C GLY A 251 6.81 -1.49 -9.93
N HIS A 252 5.90 -2.29 -10.45
CA HIS A 252 4.64 -1.87 -11.03
C HIS A 252 3.52 -2.54 -10.26
N ALA A 253 2.51 -1.78 -9.87
CA ALA A 253 1.38 -2.27 -9.10
C ALA A 253 0.08 -1.76 -9.69
N ARG A 254 -0.90 -2.64 -9.85
CA ARG A 254 -2.27 -2.25 -10.21
C ARG A 254 -3.11 -2.11 -8.94
N GLY A 255 -3.28 -0.87 -8.49
CA GLY A 255 -4.15 -0.53 -7.37
C GLY A 255 -5.63 -0.39 -7.77
N PRO A 256 -6.51 0.00 -6.84
CA PRO A 256 -7.92 0.22 -7.13
C PRO A 256 -8.14 1.54 -7.88
N LYS A 257 -9.08 1.51 -8.81
CA LYS A 257 -9.68 2.69 -9.43
C LYS A 257 -11.17 2.69 -9.15
N ILE A 258 -11.79 3.86 -8.95
CA ILE A 258 -13.23 3.93 -8.62
C ILE A 258 -14.09 3.20 -9.66
N GLU A 259 -13.72 3.31 -10.93
CA GLU A 259 -14.43 2.69 -12.05
C GLU A 259 -14.38 1.16 -12.06
N ASP A 260 -13.50 0.54 -11.25
CA ASP A 260 -13.45 -0.92 -11.10
C ASP A 260 -14.67 -1.48 -10.33
N PHE A 261 -15.45 -0.62 -9.66
CA PHE A 261 -16.46 -1.03 -8.70
C PHE A 261 -17.86 -0.51 -9.02
N TYR A 262 -18.85 -1.36 -8.76
CA TYR A 262 -20.26 -1.04 -8.82
C TYR A 262 -20.92 -1.46 -7.50
N GLY A 263 -22.01 -0.79 -7.16
CA GLY A 263 -22.75 -0.99 -5.91
C GLY A 263 -23.15 0.35 -5.30
N ASP A 264 -23.67 0.29 -4.08
CA ASP A 264 -23.87 1.50 -3.28
C ASP A 264 -22.51 2.09 -2.83
N ASP A 265 -22.52 3.36 -2.42
CA ASP A 265 -21.33 4.10 -2.01
C ASP A 265 -20.54 3.37 -0.92
N GLN A 266 -21.21 2.71 0.04
CA GLN A 266 -20.53 2.04 1.14
C GLN A 266 -19.87 0.74 0.69
N GLU A 267 -20.53 -0.01 -0.19
CA GLU A 267 -19.99 -1.19 -0.84
C GLU A 267 -18.76 -0.83 -1.68
N VAL A 268 -18.84 0.23 -2.49
CA VAL A 268 -17.71 0.72 -3.29
C VAL A 268 -16.55 1.13 -2.39
N LYS A 269 -16.78 1.90 -1.32
CA LYS A 269 -15.75 2.30 -0.34
C LYS A 269 -15.06 1.08 0.28
N ASN A 270 -15.83 0.09 0.71
CA ASN A 270 -15.30 -1.14 1.31
C ASN A 270 -14.42 -1.92 0.31
N LYS A 271 -14.90 -2.11 -0.93
CA LYS A 271 -14.15 -2.83 -1.98
C LYS A 271 -12.88 -2.07 -2.39
N TYR A 272 -12.96 -0.75 -2.52
CA TYR A 272 -11.83 0.11 -2.83
C TYR A 272 -10.75 0.02 -1.76
N TYR A 273 -11.16 0.12 -0.48
CA TYR A 273 -10.29 -0.05 0.68
C TYR A 273 -9.59 -1.41 0.69
N GLU A 274 -10.35 -2.50 0.54
CA GLU A 274 -9.81 -3.86 0.55
C GLU A 274 -8.80 -4.09 -0.58
N ARG A 275 -9.11 -3.64 -1.80
CA ARG A 275 -8.20 -3.75 -2.94
C ARG A 275 -6.93 -2.91 -2.74
N ALA A 276 -7.03 -1.70 -2.19
CA ALA A 276 -5.86 -0.92 -1.80
C ALA A 276 -5.00 -1.65 -0.77
N LEU A 277 -5.62 -2.20 0.29
CA LEU A 277 -4.94 -2.89 1.38
C LEU A 277 -4.17 -4.11 0.87
N ILE A 278 -4.80 -4.93 0.03
CA ILE A 278 -4.18 -6.10 -0.60
C ILE A 278 -3.00 -5.67 -1.48
N THR A 279 -3.20 -4.65 -2.32
CA THR A 279 -2.15 -4.18 -3.24
C THR A 279 -0.94 -3.65 -2.48
N TYR A 280 -1.13 -2.79 -1.47
CA TYR A 280 -0.03 -2.30 -0.64
C TYR A 280 0.69 -3.44 0.10
N GLY A 281 -0.06 -4.42 0.62
CA GLY A 281 0.50 -5.61 1.23
C GLY A 281 1.42 -6.37 0.26
N LYS A 282 0.93 -6.64 -0.97
CA LYS A 282 1.71 -7.29 -2.03
C LYS A 282 2.97 -6.50 -2.40
N CYS A 283 2.89 -5.17 -2.51
CA CYS A 283 4.07 -4.33 -2.77
C CYS A 283 5.11 -4.45 -1.66
N ILE A 284 4.69 -4.46 -0.39
CA ILE A 284 5.59 -4.59 0.76
C ILE A 284 6.23 -5.98 0.80
N ASP A 285 5.45 -7.03 0.61
CA ASP A 285 5.94 -8.42 0.60
C ASP A 285 6.95 -8.65 -0.53
N GLU A 286 6.64 -8.14 -1.74
CA GLU A 286 7.52 -8.26 -2.91
C GLU A 286 8.83 -7.48 -2.70
N ALA A 287 8.77 -6.25 -2.17
CA ALA A 287 9.97 -5.50 -1.84
C ALA A 287 10.87 -6.24 -0.84
N ILE A 288 10.28 -6.85 0.19
CA ILE A 288 11.01 -7.63 1.18
C ILE A 288 11.66 -8.87 0.55
N LYS A 289 10.95 -9.55 -0.35
CA LYS A 289 11.45 -10.70 -1.12
C LYS A 289 12.65 -10.32 -1.98
N GLN A 290 12.62 -9.14 -2.61
CA GLN A 290 13.76 -8.58 -3.36
C GLN A 290 14.89 -8.01 -2.47
N GLY A 291 14.85 -8.27 -1.16
CA GLY A 291 15.87 -7.81 -0.23
C GLY A 291 15.89 -6.30 0.00
N CYS A 292 14.85 -5.57 -0.43
CA CYS A 292 14.79 -4.12 -0.28
C CYS A 292 14.52 -3.71 1.18
N SER A 293 15.18 -2.62 1.60
CA SER A 293 15.03 -2.01 2.93
C SER A 293 14.31 -0.65 2.89
N VAL A 294 14.14 -0.08 1.70
CA VAL A 294 13.40 1.17 1.48
C VAL A 294 12.39 0.94 0.36
N ILE A 295 11.14 1.32 0.62
CA ILE A 295 10.02 1.17 -0.30
C ILE A 295 9.38 2.53 -0.49
N SER A 296 9.22 2.95 -1.74
CA SER A 296 8.38 4.08 -2.10
C SER A 296 7.09 3.59 -2.74
N LEU A 297 5.96 4.02 -2.19
CA LEU A 297 4.62 3.68 -2.65
C LEU A 297 3.85 4.95 -3.05
N PRO A 298 3.14 4.94 -4.18
CA PRO A 298 2.21 6.02 -4.51
C PRO A 298 0.95 5.92 -3.65
N LEU A 299 0.29 7.04 -3.41
CA LEU A 299 -1.11 7.00 -3.01
C LEU A 299 -1.97 6.73 -4.26
N PHE A 300 -2.49 5.50 -4.43
CA PHE A 300 -3.21 5.09 -5.65
C PHE A 300 -4.31 6.07 -6.07
N SER A 301 -5.10 6.58 -5.13
CA SER A 301 -6.14 7.58 -5.41
C SER A 301 -5.59 8.88 -6.01
N SER A 302 -4.42 9.34 -5.54
CA SER A 302 -3.74 10.52 -6.08
C SER A 302 -3.12 10.27 -7.46
N VAL A 303 -3.09 9.01 -7.91
CA VAL A 303 -2.53 8.63 -9.20
C VAL A 303 -3.61 8.32 -10.24
N TYR A 304 -4.60 7.51 -9.88
CA TYR A 304 -5.64 7.06 -10.82
C TYR A 304 -6.82 8.02 -10.96
N GLU A 305 -7.21 8.67 -9.86
CA GLU A 305 -8.43 9.51 -9.85
C GLU A 305 -8.14 10.95 -10.30
N LEU A 306 -6.88 11.27 -10.55
CA LEU A 306 -6.44 12.57 -11.05
C LEU A 306 -6.03 12.45 -12.52
N ASP A 307 -6.31 13.52 -13.29
CA ASP A 307 -5.89 13.61 -14.70
C ASP A 307 -4.37 13.39 -14.84
N ALA A 308 -3.94 12.60 -15.82
CA ALA A 308 -2.53 12.27 -16.06
C ALA A 308 -1.64 13.52 -16.31
N ARG A 309 -2.22 14.64 -16.73
CA ARG A 309 -1.54 15.95 -16.90
C ARG A 309 -1.47 16.74 -15.59
N SER A 310 -2.15 16.31 -14.52
CA SER A 310 -2.06 16.89 -13.18
C SER A 310 -0.91 16.25 -12.42
N PHE A 311 0.33 16.50 -12.86
CA PHE A 311 1.53 16.04 -12.16
C PHE A 311 1.89 16.95 -10.98
N PHE A 312 1.70 18.27 -11.09
CA PHE A 312 1.89 19.21 -9.98
C PHE A 312 0.55 19.66 -9.36
N PRO A 313 0.43 19.72 -8.03
CA PRO A 313 -0.72 20.33 -7.38
C PRO A 313 -0.76 21.84 -7.65
N LYS A 314 -1.90 22.29 -8.18
CA LYS A 314 -2.22 23.71 -8.38
C LYS A 314 -2.83 24.31 -7.11
N PRO A 315 -2.37 25.48 -6.65
CA PRO A 315 -3.00 26.20 -5.55
C PRO A 315 -4.50 26.45 -5.82
N GLY A 316 -5.34 26.25 -4.80
CA GLY A 316 -6.79 26.52 -4.88
C GLY A 316 -7.61 25.51 -5.68
N LYS A 317 -7.00 24.49 -6.29
CA LYS A 317 -7.73 23.38 -6.90
C LYS A 317 -8.05 22.34 -5.84
N ASP A 318 -9.31 21.95 -5.73
CA ASP A 318 -9.72 20.80 -4.93
C ASP A 318 -9.31 19.52 -5.65
N TYR A 319 -8.60 18.65 -4.93
CA TYR A 319 -8.18 17.35 -5.40
C TYR A 319 -8.93 16.21 -4.70
N THR A 320 -9.94 16.52 -3.87
CA THR A 320 -10.72 15.51 -3.16
C THR A 320 -11.33 14.52 -4.15
N CYS A 321 -10.96 13.26 -4.01
CA CYS A 321 -11.51 12.19 -4.84
C CYS A 321 -12.96 11.90 -4.41
N PRO A 322 -13.82 11.44 -5.33
CA PRO A 322 -15.14 10.95 -4.97
C PRO A 322 -15.03 9.89 -3.86
N LEU A 323 -16.06 9.82 -3.00
CA LEU A 323 -16.13 8.86 -1.89
C LEU A 323 -14.96 8.92 -0.90
N GLU A 324 -14.17 10.00 -0.91
CA GLU A 324 -12.97 10.17 -0.09
C GLU A 324 -11.94 9.02 -0.23
N CYS A 325 -11.78 8.49 -1.45
CA CYS A 325 -10.84 7.40 -1.73
C CYS A 325 -9.40 7.65 -1.26
N GLN A 326 -8.98 8.91 -1.13
CA GLN A 326 -7.69 9.27 -0.54
C GLN A 326 -7.54 8.82 0.91
N ASN A 327 -8.57 9.06 1.72
CA ASN A 327 -8.60 8.66 3.12
C ASN A 327 -8.62 7.13 3.25
N LEU A 328 -9.37 6.45 2.38
CA LEU A 328 -9.37 4.99 2.29
C LEU A 328 -8.00 4.43 1.90
N CYS A 329 -7.35 4.98 0.88
CA CYS A 329 -6.00 4.57 0.47
C CYS A 329 -4.95 4.81 1.56
N LYS A 330 -5.01 5.96 2.25
CA LYS A 330 -4.10 6.26 3.38
C LYS A 330 -4.29 5.25 4.51
N LYS A 331 -5.55 4.96 4.87
CA LYS A 331 -5.87 3.95 5.88
C LYS A 331 -5.33 2.58 5.49
N ALA A 332 -5.60 2.16 4.25
CA ALA A 332 -5.16 0.88 3.72
C ALA A 332 -3.64 0.73 3.74
N LEU A 333 -2.90 1.79 3.42
CA LEU A 333 -1.45 1.78 3.53
C LEU A 333 -0.99 1.64 4.98
N VAL A 334 -1.53 2.44 5.90
CA VAL A 334 -1.17 2.40 7.32
C VAL A 334 -1.39 1.00 7.90
N GLU A 335 -2.53 0.39 7.59
CA GLU A 335 -2.86 -0.98 8.02
C GLU A 335 -2.02 -2.05 7.31
N ALA A 336 -1.64 -1.87 6.04
CA ALA A 336 -0.71 -2.76 5.35
C ALA A 336 0.68 -2.74 5.99
N VAL A 337 1.20 -1.56 6.34
CA VAL A 337 2.49 -1.42 7.02
C VAL A 337 2.43 -2.02 8.43
N GLN A 338 1.33 -1.83 9.15
CA GLN A 338 1.14 -2.47 10.45
C GLN A 338 1.06 -4.00 10.33
N SER A 339 0.38 -4.51 9.30
CA SER A 339 0.30 -5.96 9.04
C SER A 339 1.69 -6.54 8.76
N ALA A 340 2.53 -5.83 8.01
CA ALA A 340 3.92 -6.22 7.81
C ALA A 340 4.73 -6.14 9.12
N ALA A 341 4.54 -5.11 9.95
CA ALA A 341 5.20 -4.97 11.24
C ALA A 341 4.90 -6.12 12.22
N LEU A 342 3.67 -6.64 12.20
CA LEU A 342 3.28 -7.81 13.00
C LEU A 342 3.82 -9.13 12.44
N ARG A 343 3.94 -9.24 11.10
CA ARG A 343 4.36 -10.46 10.42
C ARG A 343 5.87 -10.70 10.48
N TYR A 344 6.67 -9.64 10.37
CA TYR A 344 8.12 -9.75 10.26
C TYR A 344 8.85 -9.54 11.59
N PRO A 345 10.00 -10.21 11.82
CA PRO A 345 10.72 -10.12 13.08
C PRO A 345 11.23 -8.71 13.38
N ILE A 346 11.45 -8.40 14.66
CA ILE A 346 11.94 -7.08 15.13
C ILE A 346 13.31 -6.71 14.51
N SER A 347 14.10 -7.70 14.11
CA SER A 347 15.37 -7.49 13.41
C SER A 347 15.22 -6.91 12.00
N LYS A 348 14.03 -7.07 11.37
CA LYS A 348 13.75 -6.53 10.04
C LYS A 348 13.66 -5.00 10.12
N LYS A 349 14.48 -4.35 9.31
CA LYS A 349 14.48 -2.90 9.15
C LYS A 349 13.85 -2.56 7.82
N LEU A 350 12.80 -1.76 7.84
CA LEU A 350 12.07 -1.35 6.65
C LEU A 350 11.63 0.10 6.78
N LEU A 351 11.91 0.89 5.76
CA LEU A 351 11.35 2.22 5.60
C LEU A 351 10.33 2.19 4.46
N VAL A 352 9.06 2.42 4.79
CA VAL A 352 7.99 2.61 3.82
C VAL A 352 7.74 4.11 3.69
N ILE A 353 7.66 4.60 2.46
CA ILE A 353 7.48 6.01 2.17
C ILE A 353 6.25 6.18 1.27
N LEU A 354 5.28 6.95 1.74
CA LEU A 354 4.10 7.35 0.99
C LEU A 354 4.40 8.61 0.17
N GLN A 355 4.27 8.47 -1.15
CA GLN A 355 4.25 9.58 -2.10
C GLN A 355 2.81 10.04 -2.31
N ASP A 356 2.46 11.16 -1.68
CA ASP A 356 1.21 11.87 -1.93
C ASP A 356 1.52 13.36 -2.21
N PRO A 357 1.82 13.73 -3.46
CA PRO A 357 2.11 15.12 -3.78
C PRO A 357 0.91 16.04 -3.64
N PHE A 358 -0.29 15.53 -3.36
CA PHE A 358 -1.51 16.32 -3.17
C PHE A 358 -1.90 16.48 -1.69
N PHE A 359 -1.09 15.94 -0.76
CA PHE A 359 -1.34 15.92 0.68
C PHE A 359 -1.65 17.30 1.28
N SER A 360 -0.87 18.33 0.94
CA SER A 360 -1.01 19.68 1.53
C SER A 360 -2.22 20.46 1.02
N VAL A 361 -2.84 20.02 -0.07
CA VAL A 361 -3.96 20.71 -0.71
C VAL A 361 -5.31 20.12 -0.27
N SER A 362 -5.34 18.81 0.02
CA SER A 362 -6.53 18.14 0.56
C SER A 362 -6.80 18.43 2.05
N ASN A 363 -5.79 18.84 2.83
CA ASN A 363 -5.92 19.12 4.26
C ASN A 363 -6.26 20.57 4.63
N ARG A 364 -6.67 21.45 3.69
CA ARG A 364 -7.05 22.85 4.00
C ARG A 364 -8.46 23.02 4.59
N GLY A 365 -9.10 21.94 5.02
CA GLY A 365 -10.45 21.92 5.58
C GLY A 365 -10.57 21.52 7.05
N ILE A 366 -9.46 21.50 7.81
CA ILE A 366 -9.47 21.35 9.27
C ILE A 366 -8.90 22.61 9.92
#